data_AF-A0A0F9GWB5-F1
#
_entry.id   AF-A0A0F9GWB5-F1
#
_cell.length_a   1.000
_cell.length_b   1.000
_cell.length_c   1.000
_cell.angle_alpha   90.00
_cell.angle_beta   90.00
_cell.angle_gamma   90.00
#
_symmetry.space_group_name_H-M   'P 1'
#
loop_
_entity.id
_entity.type
_entity.pdbx_description
1 polymer ?
#
loop_
_entity_poly.entity_id
_entity_poly.type
_entity_poly.pdbx_seq_one_letter_code
_entity_poly.pdbx_strand_id
1 'polypeptide(L)'
;MNTFDYYAGWYERDRKFLRQTFRGDWKLVAGLLAATSPQVSLSISWDMTLKIYRNYLAQQVVSVNGMLKSHRKNVLRVLAGQDLQGRKVSNFYRALIGDGNAVVLDLWMLRLFKFYPKHSHNPQGGCYDKLANRFRAVARSHGYKPADFQAALWICYRQKHGFEPVSYSIIGEDKNQLTFADLY
;
A
#
# COMPACT_ATOMS: atom_id res chain seq x y z
N MET A 1 17.88 -2.91 -17.54
CA MET A 1 17.10 -2.17 -16.53
C MET A 1 17.79 -2.37 -15.20
N ASN A 2 18.14 -1.31 -14.46
CA ASN A 2 18.78 -1.46 -13.16
C ASN A 2 17.75 -1.85 -12.07
N THR A 3 18.22 -2.29 -10.90
CA THR A 3 17.36 -2.70 -9.78
C THR A 3 16.40 -1.60 -9.33
N PHE A 4 16.84 -0.35 -9.34
CA PHE A 4 16.03 0.79 -8.93
C PHE A 4 14.85 1.00 -9.90
N ASP A 5 15.12 1.01 -11.21
CA ASP A 5 14.11 1.16 -12.26
C ASP A 5 13.09 0.03 -12.23
N TYR A 6 13.55 -1.20 -11.97
CA TYR A 6 12.65 -2.33 -11.78
C TYR A 6 11.67 -2.04 -10.64
N TYR A 7 12.15 -1.61 -9.48
CA TYR A 7 11.29 -1.32 -8.33
C TYR A 7 10.50 -0.02 -8.44
N ALA A 8 10.93 0.93 -9.26
CA ALA A 8 10.13 2.11 -9.58
C ALA A 8 8.80 1.71 -10.26
N GLY A 9 8.80 0.64 -11.05
CA GLY A 9 7.59 0.08 -11.67
C GLY A 9 6.65 -0.70 -10.73
N TRP A 10 6.89 -0.73 -9.41
CA TRP A 10 6.13 -1.56 -8.46
C TRP A 10 4.63 -1.25 -8.45
N TYR A 11 4.25 0.03 -8.31
CA TYR A 11 2.84 0.43 -8.28
C TYR A 11 2.13 0.15 -9.61
N GLU A 12 2.82 0.28 -10.74
CA GLU A 12 2.23 -0.01 -12.04
C GLU A 12 1.94 -1.50 -12.21
N ARG A 13 2.89 -2.37 -11.84
CA ARG A 13 2.70 -3.83 -11.88
C ARG A 13 1.58 -4.28 -10.97
N ASP A 14 1.57 -3.82 -9.72
CA ASP A 14 0.53 -4.20 -8.76
C ASP A 14 -0.85 -3.68 -9.18
N ARG A 15 -0.93 -2.47 -9.76
CA ARG A 15 -2.20 -1.95 -10.30
C ARG A 15 -2.69 -2.76 -11.49
N LYS A 16 -1.78 -3.13 -12.41
CA LYS A 16 -2.12 -3.98 -13.57
C LYS A 16 -2.67 -5.33 -13.10
N PHE A 17 -1.99 -5.96 -12.15
CA PHE A 17 -2.42 -7.20 -11.53
C PHE A 17 -3.81 -7.05 -10.88
N LEU A 18 -4.03 -6.05 -10.03
CA LEU A 18 -5.33 -5.82 -9.38
C LEU A 18 -6.46 -5.62 -10.40
N ARG A 19 -6.22 -4.87 -11.48
CA ARG A 19 -7.19 -4.65 -12.55
C ARG A 19 -7.54 -5.93 -13.30
N GLN A 20 -6.54 -6.76 -13.59
CA GLN A 20 -6.73 -8.03 -14.29
C GLN A 20 -7.49 -9.03 -13.43
N THR A 21 -7.14 -9.13 -12.14
CA THR A 21 -7.70 -10.12 -11.21
C THR A 21 -9.11 -9.76 -10.74
N PHE A 22 -9.36 -8.48 -10.39
CA PHE A 22 -10.62 -8.08 -9.73
C PHE A 22 -11.57 -7.26 -10.62
N ARG A 23 -11.19 -6.98 -11.88
CA ARG A 23 -12.01 -6.27 -12.87
C ARG A 23 -12.65 -4.99 -12.33
N GLY A 24 -13.96 -4.94 -12.12
CA GLY A 24 -14.69 -3.78 -11.62
C GLY A 24 -14.33 -3.40 -10.18
N ASP A 25 -13.99 -4.40 -9.36
CA ASP A 25 -13.78 -4.26 -7.92
C ASP A 25 -12.32 -3.96 -7.55
N TRP A 26 -11.43 -3.80 -8.53
CA TRP A 26 -10.01 -3.59 -8.27
C TRP A 26 -9.72 -2.40 -7.35
N LYS A 27 -10.54 -1.34 -7.39
CA LYS A 27 -10.44 -0.19 -6.47
C LYS A 27 -10.93 -0.50 -5.06
N LEU A 28 -11.96 -1.33 -4.93
CA LEU A 28 -12.43 -1.82 -3.63
C LEU A 28 -11.31 -2.64 -2.99
N VAL A 29 -10.73 -3.58 -3.73
CA VAL A 29 -9.62 -4.42 -3.26
C VAL A 29 -8.38 -3.59 -2.96
N ALA A 30 -8.01 -2.61 -3.79
CA ALA A 30 -6.92 -1.68 -3.49
C ALA A 30 -7.17 -0.88 -2.19
N GLY A 31 -8.42 -0.50 -1.93
CA GLY A 31 -8.83 0.17 -0.70
C GLY A 31 -8.68 -0.73 0.53
N LEU A 32 -9.15 -1.98 0.44
CA LEU A 32 -9.03 -2.99 1.49
C LEU A 32 -7.57 -3.33 1.78
N LEU A 33 -6.75 -3.42 0.72
CA LEU A 33 -5.31 -3.61 0.82
C LEU A 33 -4.70 -2.46 1.62
N ALA A 34 -4.95 -1.21 1.21
CA ALA A 34 -4.42 -0.06 1.93
C ALA A 34 -4.87 0.01 3.40
N ALA A 35 -6.12 -0.37 3.68
CA ALA A 35 -6.68 -0.40 5.03
C ALA A 35 -6.02 -1.45 5.94
N THR A 36 -5.57 -2.57 5.38
CA THR A 36 -4.96 -3.69 6.12
C THR A 36 -3.44 -3.68 6.14
N SER A 37 -2.76 -2.93 5.26
CA SER A 37 -1.29 -2.86 5.18
C SER A 37 -0.51 -2.19 6.33
N PRO A 38 -1.07 -1.37 7.24
CA PRO A 38 -0.22 -0.77 8.28
C PRO A 38 0.32 -1.83 9.27
N GLN A 39 1.62 -1.77 9.57
CA GLN A 39 2.28 -2.57 10.61
C GLN A 39 2.20 -4.11 10.44
N VAL A 40 1.87 -4.61 9.25
CA VAL A 40 1.87 -6.04 8.92
C VAL A 40 2.75 -6.30 7.69
N SER A 41 3.12 -7.54 7.44
CA SER A 41 3.82 -7.93 6.21
C SER A 41 2.89 -7.87 5.00
N LEU A 42 3.44 -7.74 3.79
CA LEU A 42 2.62 -7.75 2.56
C LEU A 42 1.75 -9.01 2.46
N SER A 43 2.35 -10.18 2.72
CA SER A 43 1.68 -11.48 2.67
C SER A 43 0.47 -11.54 3.63
N ILE A 44 0.63 -11.04 4.86
CA ILE A 44 -0.47 -10.98 5.84
C ILE A 44 -1.55 -10.00 5.39
N SER A 45 -1.17 -8.80 4.93
CA SER A 45 -2.16 -7.82 4.43
C SER A 45 -2.95 -8.35 3.24
N TRP A 46 -2.31 -9.12 2.37
CA TRP A 46 -2.93 -9.76 1.23
C TRP A 46 -3.99 -10.77 1.68
N ASP A 47 -3.65 -11.69 2.60
CA ASP A 47 -4.58 -12.71 3.09
C ASP A 47 -5.77 -12.10 3.82
N MET A 48 -5.53 -11.06 4.64
CA MET A 48 -6.59 -10.30 5.29
C MET A 48 -7.52 -9.64 4.27
N THR A 49 -6.95 -9.02 3.23
CA THR A 49 -7.71 -8.36 2.16
C THR A 49 -8.60 -9.35 1.43
N LEU A 50 -8.06 -10.51 1.02
CA LEU A 50 -8.82 -11.53 0.32
C LEU A 50 -9.94 -12.11 1.19
N LYS A 51 -9.67 -12.36 2.47
CA LYS A 51 -10.69 -12.84 3.40
C LYS A 51 -11.84 -11.84 3.54
N ILE A 52 -11.54 -10.55 3.70
CA ILE A 52 -12.57 -9.50 3.79
C ILE A 52 -13.36 -9.41 2.49
N TYR A 53 -12.68 -9.40 1.36
CA TYR A 53 -13.30 -9.29 0.04
C TYR A 53 -14.24 -10.47 -0.27
N ARG A 54 -13.82 -11.71 0.01
CA ARG A 54 -14.67 -12.91 -0.14
C ARG A 54 -15.91 -12.84 0.74
N ASN A 55 -15.78 -12.43 2.00
CA ASN A 55 -16.93 -12.27 2.90
C ASN A 55 -17.88 -11.18 2.40
N TYR A 56 -17.35 -10.09 1.84
CA TYR A 56 -18.16 -9.03 1.24
C TYR A 56 -18.97 -9.54 0.04
N LEU A 57 -18.36 -10.27 -0.89
CA LEU A 57 -19.06 -10.88 -2.03
C LEU A 57 -20.13 -11.88 -1.59
N ALA A 58 -19.84 -12.69 -0.57
CA ALA A 58 -20.78 -13.65 0.00
C ALA A 58 -21.89 -13.01 0.86
N GLN A 59 -21.94 -11.68 0.96
CA GLN A 59 -22.85 -10.92 1.83
C GLN A 59 -22.79 -11.38 3.30
N GLN A 60 -21.65 -11.93 3.71
CA GLN A 60 -21.40 -12.39 5.07
C GLN A 60 -20.95 -11.23 5.95
N VAL A 61 -21.20 -11.38 7.25
CA VAL A 61 -20.67 -10.44 8.23
C VAL A 61 -19.14 -10.43 8.17
N VAL A 62 -18.56 -9.29 7.81
CA VAL A 62 -17.10 -9.10 7.79
C VAL A 62 -16.61 -8.97 9.23
N SER A 63 -16.01 -10.05 9.74
CA SER A 63 -15.36 -10.02 11.05
C SER A 63 -14.04 -9.25 10.98
N VAL A 64 -13.99 -8.16 11.73
CA VAL A 64 -12.84 -7.27 11.92
C VAL A 64 -12.25 -7.40 13.33
N ASN A 65 -12.64 -8.46 14.04
CA ASN A 65 -12.14 -8.79 15.38
C ASN A 65 -10.64 -9.14 15.30
N GLY A 66 -9.87 -8.70 16.30
CA GLY A 66 -8.41 -8.84 16.30
C GLY A 66 -7.65 -7.79 15.48
N MET A 67 -8.32 -6.97 14.66
CA MET A 67 -7.69 -5.84 13.98
C MET A 67 -7.54 -4.63 14.91
N LEU A 68 -6.42 -3.90 14.74
CA LEU A 68 -6.25 -2.57 15.33
C LEU A 68 -7.44 -1.67 15.00
N LYS A 69 -7.88 -0.86 15.97
CA LYS A 69 -9.07 0.00 15.86
C LYS A 69 -9.04 0.90 14.61
N SER A 70 -7.86 1.39 14.22
CA SER A 70 -7.67 2.21 13.02
C SER A 70 -7.90 1.41 11.72
N HIS A 71 -7.41 0.17 11.63
CA HIS A 71 -7.60 -0.69 10.46
C HIS A 71 -9.08 -1.01 10.28
N ARG A 72 -9.74 -1.39 11.38
CA ARG A 72 -11.17 -1.69 11.41
C ARG A 72 -12.00 -0.56 10.81
N LYS A 73 -11.77 0.68 11.26
CA LYS A 73 -12.52 1.83 10.75
C LYS A 73 -12.30 2.04 9.26
N ASN A 74 -11.08 1.88 8.77
CA ASN A 74 -10.77 2.06 7.35
C ASN A 74 -11.30 0.92 6.47
N VAL A 75 -11.30 -0.32 6.97
CA VAL A 75 -11.96 -1.45 6.29
C VAL A 75 -13.45 -1.16 6.12
N LEU A 76 -14.15 -0.79 7.20
CA LEU A 76 -15.57 -0.47 7.16
C LEU A 76 -15.88 0.72 6.22
N ARG A 77 -15.01 1.73 6.17
CA ARG A 77 -15.14 2.85 5.23
C ARG A 77 -15.08 2.38 3.79
N VAL A 78 -14.08 1.58 3.44
CA VAL A 78 -13.94 1.05 2.08
C VAL A 78 -15.17 0.23 1.67
N LEU A 79 -15.66 -0.64 2.56
CA LEU A 79 -16.88 -1.42 2.31
C LEU A 79 -18.14 -0.56 2.17
N ALA A 80 -18.18 0.60 2.84
CA ALA A 80 -19.27 1.57 2.73
C ALA A 80 -19.08 2.59 1.58
N GLY A 81 -18.05 2.44 0.73
CA GLY A 81 -17.75 3.39 -0.34
C GLY A 81 -17.24 4.76 0.14
N GLN A 82 -16.75 4.84 1.37
CA GLN A 82 -16.23 6.06 2.00
C GLN A 82 -14.70 6.16 1.87
N ASP A 83 -14.19 7.39 1.94
CA ASP A 83 -12.77 7.67 1.88
C ASP A 83 -12.00 7.11 3.09
N LEU A 84 -10.82 6.56 2.81
CA LEU A 84 -9.85 6.14 3.83
C LEU A 84 -9.36 7.34 4.65
N GLN A 85 -9.22 7.15 5.97
CA GLN A 85 -8.67 8.18 6.85
C GLN A 85 -7.24 7.85 7.32
N GLY A 86 -6.42 8.90 7.39
CA GLY A 86 -5.05 8.86 7.86
C GLY A 86 -4.04 8.97 6.72
N ARG A 87 -3.13 9.94 6.83
CA ARG A 87 -2.19 10.36 5.77
C ARG A 87 -1.51 9.18 5.06
N LYS A 88 -0.91 8.25 5.82
CA LYS A 88 -0.23 7.07 5.27
C LYS A 88 -1.18 6.21 4.43
N VAL A 89 -2.31 5.82 5.00
CA VAL A 89 -3.24 4.87 4.38
C VAL A 89 -3.89 5.49 3.15
N SER A 90 -4.34 6.74 3.24
CA SER A 90 -4.94 7.46 2.12
C SER A 90 -3.93 7.67 0.98
N ASN A 91 -2.68 8.04 1.27
CA ASN A 91 -1.64 8.18 0.23
C ASN A 91 -1.25 6.83 -0.37
N PHE A 92 -1.25 5.75 0.41
CA PHE A 92 -0.94 4.42 -0.11
C PHE A 92 -2.02 3.92 -1.07
N TYR A 93 -3.30 4.11 -0.72
CA TYR A 93 -4.41 3.87 -1.62
C TYR A 93 -4.29 4.69 -2.91
N ARG A 94 -4.04 6.00 -2.79
CA ARG A 94 -3.83 6.91 -3.93
C ARG A 94 -2.73 6.41 -4.87
N ALA A 95 -1.59 5.98 -4.32
CA ALA A 95 -0.49 5.42 -5.11
C ALA A 95 -0.88 4.13 -5.83
N LEU A 96 -1.58 3.20 -5.15
CA LEU A 96 -2.11 1.97 -5.75
C LEU A 96 -3.04 2.27 -6.93
N ILE A 97 -3.93 3.25 -6.79
CA ILE A 97 -4.89 3.62 -7.86
C ILE A 97 -4.30 4.53 -8.95
N GLY A 98 -3.02 4.90 -8.85
CA GLY A 98 -2.28 5.57 -9.93
C GLY A 98 -1.97 7.04 -9.74
N ASP A 99 -2.16 7.58 -8.54
CA ASP A 99 -1.67 8.92 -8.22
C ASP A 99 -0.14 8.89 -8.07
N GLY A 100 0.56 9.26 -9.14
CA GLY A 100 2.02 9.35 -9.16
C GLY A 100 2.61 10.40 -8.20
N ASN A 101 1.81 11.34 -7.69
CA ASN A 101 2.26 12.38 -6.74
C ASN A 101 2.03 11.98 -5.27
N ALA A 102 1.40 10.84 -5.02
CA ALA A 102 1.18 10.34 -3.66
C ALA A 102 2.51 9.93 -3.01
N VAL A 103 2.73 10.37 -1.77
CA VAL A 103 3.92 10.05 -0.99
C VAL A 103 3.49 9.37 0.31
N VAL A 104 4.02 8.18 0.55
CA VAL A 104 3.73 7.26 1.64
C VAL A 104 4.93 7.23 2.58
N LEU A 105 5.00 8.23 3.46
CA LEU A 105 6.04 8.27 4.49
C LEU A 105 5.68 7.31 5.64
N ASP A 106 6.02 6.03 5.47
CA ASP A 106 5.93 5.01 6.52
C ASP A 106 7.21 4.98 7.39
N LEU A 107 7.24 4.07 8.37
CA LEU A 107 8.38 3.96 9.29
C LEU A 107 9.70 3.63 8.57
N TRP A 108 9.68 2.84 7.49
CA TRP A 108 10.88 2.50 6.72
C TRP A 108 11.40 3.72 5.95
N MET A 109 10.51 4.50 5.35
CA MET A 109 10.88 5.76 4.69
C MET A 109 11.42 6.78 5.69
N LEU A 110 10.81 6.89 6.88
CA LEU A 110 11.33 7.78 7.93
C LEU A 110 12.73 7.34 8.41
N ARG A 111 12.95 6.03 8.58
CA ARG A 111 14.27 5.46 8.92
C ARG A 111 15.32 5.73 7.83
N LEU A 112 14.96 5.58 6.56
CA LEU A 112 15.83 5.89 5.43
C LEU A 112 16.36 7.34 5.50
N PHE A 113 15.48 8.29 5.83
CA PHE A 113 15.85 9.70 5.98
C PHE A 113 16.45 10.05 7.36
N LYS A 114 16.73 9.04 8.19
CA LYS A 114 17.19 9.20 9.58
C LYS A 114 16.29 10.15 10.39
N PHE A 115 15.00 10.18 10.05
CA PHE A 115 14.01 10.99 10.73
C PHE A 115 13.35 10.16 11.84
N TYR A 116 13.82 10.34 13.06
CA TYR A 116 13.32 9.65 14.25
C TYR A 116 12.45 10.60 15.06
N PRO A 117 11.12 10.58 14.89
CA PRO A 117 10.25 11.44 15.70
C PRO A 117 10.36 11.03 17.19
N LYS A 118 10.81 11.96 18.04
CA LYS A 118 11.11 11.72 19.47
C LYS A 118 9.92 11.19 20.29
N HIS A 119 8.67 11.44 19.88
CA HIS A 119 7.48 11.15 20.69
C HIS A 119 6.27 10.53 19.96
N SER A 120 6.36 10.24 18.66
CA SER A 120 5.28 9.54 17.96
C SER A 120 5.77 8.94 16.66
N HIS A 121 5.38 7.70 16.35
CA HIS A 121 5.59 7.02 15.06
C HIS A 121 4.97 7.74 13.84
N ASN A 122 4.57 9.00 14.00
CA ASN A 122 3.94 9.86 13.03
C ASN A 122 4.58 11.25 13.15
N PRO A 123 5.08 11.87 12.07
CA PRO A 123 5.55 13.25 12.10
C PRO A 123 4.40 14.17 12.54
N GLN A 124 4.52 14.82 13.68
CA GLN A 124 3.51 15.77 14.18
C GLN A 124 3.54 17.05 13.32
N GLY A 125 2.36 17.65 13.09
CA GLY A 125 2.24 18.94 12.41
C GLY A 125 2.69 18.98 10.95
N GLY A 126 2.84 20.18 10.39
CA GLY A 126 3.23 20.44 8.99
C GLY A 126 4.59 19.87 8.55
N CYS A 127 5.29 19.15 9.42
CA CYS A 127 6.54 18.44 9.11
C CYS A 127 6.34 17.31 8.08
N TYR A 128 5.20 16.60 8.12
CA TYR A 128 4.90 15.58 7.09
C TYR A 128 4.80 16.23 5.70
N ASP A 129 4.08 17.34 5.60
CA ASP A 129 3.81 17.99 4.32
C ASP A 129 5.09 18.62 3.76
N LYS A 130 5.93 19.21 4.62
CA LYS A 130 7.28 19.68 4.24
C LYS A 130 8.15 18.54 3.74
N LEU A 131 8.20 17.41 4.46
CA LEU A 131 9.00 16.25 4.05
C LEU A 131 8.49 15.63 2.76
N ALA A 132 7.17 15.48 2.62
CA ALA A 132 6.54 14.97 1.40
C ALA A 132 6.80 15.91 0.21
N ASN A 133 6.71 17.23 0.38
CA ASN A 133 7.02 18.20 -0.67
C ASN A 133 8.49 18.16 -1.07
N ARG A 134 9.41 18.07 -0.10
CA ARG A 134 10.83 17.90 -0.40
C ARG A 134 11.09 16.61 -1.16
N PHE A 135 10.47 15.51 -0.73
CA PHE A 135 10.57 14.22 -1.41
C PHE A 135 10.08 14.31 -2.86
N ARG A 136 8.93 14.97 -3.11
CA ARG A 136 8.43 15.19 -4.47
C ARG A 136 9.41 15.96 -5.34
N ALA A 137 10.03 17.02 -4.81
CA ALA A 137 11.02 17.80 -5.53
C ALA A 137 12.24 16.95 -5.93
N VAL A 138 12.75 16.14 -4.99
CA VAL A 138 13.87 15.22 -5.24
C VAL A 138 13.50 14.16 -6.27
N ALA A 139 12.35 13.48 -6.13
CA ALA A 139 11.92 12.48 -7.11
C ALA A 139 11.86 13.06 -8.53
N ARG A 140 11.31 14.28 -8.66
CA ARG A 140 11.22 14.99 -9.95
C ARG A 140 12.58 15.39 -10.51
N SER A 141 13.53 15.83 -9.69
CA SER A 141 14.88 16.16 -10.16
C SER A 141 15.63 14.94 -10.68
N HIS A 142 15.22 13.72 -10.28
CA HIS A 142 15.73 12.46 -10.81
C HIS A 142 14.88 11.87 -11.95
N GLY A 143 13.84 12.58 -12.42
CA GLY A 143 12.99 12.13 -13.53
C GLY A 143 11.93 11.08 -13.17
N TYR A 144 11.67 10.85 -11.88
CA TYR A 144 10.68 9.86 -11.44
C TYR A 144 9.39 10.52 -10.91
N LYS A 145 8.28 9.79 -11.03
CA LYS A 145 7.08 10.11 -10.24
C LYS A 145 7.40 9.87 -8.77
N PRO A 146 6.95 10.75 -7.84
CA PRO A 146 7.14 10.55 -6.42
C PRO A 146 6.73 9.16 -5.90
N ALA A 147 5.60 8.63 -6.38
CA ALA A 147 5.13 7.31 -5.97
C ALA A 147 6.06 6.16 -6.39
N ASP A 148 6.64 6.26 -7.58
CA ASP A 148 7.54 5.24 -8.12
C ASP A 148 8.90 5.32 -7.44
N PHE A 149 9.41 6.54 -7.25
CA PHE A 149 10.68 6.81 -6.56
C PHE A 149 10.69 6.29 -5.12
N GLN A 150 9.59 6.49 -4.37
CA GLN A 150 9.50 5.94 -3.00
C GLN A 150 9.45 4.42 -2.98
N ALA A 151 8.79 3.77 -3.96
CA ALA A 151 8.68 2.32 -3.98
C ALA A 151 10.06 1.69 -4.16
N ALA A 152 10.83 2.23 -5.11
CA ALA A 152 12.20 1.83 -5.34
C ALA A 152 13.07 1.99 -4.09
N LEU A 153 13.06 3.18 -3.48
CA LEU A 153 13.83 3.44 -2.26
C LEU A 153 13.41 2.53 -1.10
N TRP A 154 12.11 2.32 -0.90
CA TRP A 154 11.57 1.49 0.16
C TRP A 154 12.03 0.04 0.01
N ILE A 155 11.96 -0.53 -1.20
CA ILE A 155 12.40 -1.90 -1.45
C ILE A 155 13.91 -2.02 -1.24
N CYS A 156 14.71 -1.16 -1.89
CA CYS A 156 16.16 -1.20 -1.76
C CYS A 156 16.63 -1.04 -0.30
N TYR A 157 15.97 -0.16 0.47
CA TYR A 157 16.29 0.02 1.88
C TYR A 157 15.92 -1.21 2.71
N ARG A 158 14.76 -1.83 2.47
CA ARG A 158 14.36 -3.06 3.17
C ARG A 158 15.28 -4.24 2.83
N GLN A 159 15.71 -4.38 1.57
CA GLN A 159 16.68 -5.41 1.16
C GLN A 159 18.02 -5.27 1.89
N LYS A 160 18.53 -4.04 2.03
CA LYS A 160 19.74 -3.78 2.82
C LYS A 160 19.61 -4.22 4.28
N HIS A 161 18.38 -4.33 4.79
CA HIS A 161 18.04 -4.79 6.14
C HIS A 161 17.55 -6.24 6.19
N GLY A 162 17.85 -7.06 5.16
CA GLY A 162 17.61 -8.51 5.17
C GLY A 162 16.17 -8.92 4.88
N PHE A 163 15.35 -8.03 4.31
CA PHE A 163 14.00 -8.37 3.89
C PHE A 163 13.94 -8.66 2.39
N GLU A 164 13.27 -9.75 2.02
CA GLU A 164 13.02 -10.08 0.63
C GLU A 164 12.15 -9.03 -0.07
N PRO A 165 12.48 -8.66 -1.31
CA PRO A 165 11.65 -7.78 -2.12
C PRO A 165 10.41 -8.56 -2.59
N VAL A 166 9.22 -8.16 -2.15
CA VAL A 166 7.97 -8.75 -2.62
C VAL A 166 6.98 -7.67 -3.04
N SER A 167 6.16 -8.00 -4.04
CA SER A 167 5.03 -7.18 -4.50
C SER A 167 3.72 -7.94 -4.33
N TYR A 168 2.60 -7.22 -4.41
CA TYR A 168 1.29 -7.90 -4.34
C TYR A 168 1.01 -8.73 -5.58
N SER A 169 1.54 -8.34 -6.75
CA SER A 169 1.45 -9.18 -7.94
C SER A 169 2.15 -10.53 -7.74
N ILE A 170 3.37 -10.54 -7.19
CA ILE A 170 4.11 -11.78 -6.92
C ILE A 170 3.39 -12.64 -5.89
N ILE A 171 2.99 -12.03 -4.75
CA ILE A 171 2.28 -12.77 -3.69
C ILE A 171 0.95 -13.34 -4.20
N GLY A 172 0.23 -12.57 -5.00
CA GLY A 172 -1.06 -12.97 -5.57
C GLY A 172 -0.93 -14.11 -6.57
N GLU A 173 0.11 -14.07 -7.42
CA GLU A 173 0.46 -15.12 -8.37
C GLU A 173 0.92 -16.40 -7.65
N ASP A 174 1.90 -16.29 -6.73
CA ASP A 174 2.47 -17.43 -5.99
C ASP A 174 1.43 -18.18 -5.15
N LYS A 175 0.49 -17.45 -4.55
CA LYS A 175 -0.49 -18.06 -3.65
C LYS A 175 -1.60 -18.83 -4.37
N ASN A 176 -1.70 -18.81 -5.71
CA ASN A 176 -2.70 -19.59 -6.47
C ASN A 176 -4.17 -19.44 -5.99
N GLN A 177 -4.51 -18.35 -5.27
CA GLN A 177 -5.74 -18.32 -4.47
C GLN A 177 -6.97 -17.71 -5.15
N LEU A 178 -6.87 -17.27 -6.40
CA LEU A 178 -8.02 -16.71 -7.10
C LEU A 178 -7.95 -17.13 -8.57
N THR A 179 -8.55 -18.28 -8.88
CA THR A 179 -8.96 -18.50 -10.27
C THR A 179 -10.18 -17.62 -10.54
N PHE A 180 -10.42 -17.29 -11.80
CA PHE A 180 -11.57 -16.48 -12.21
C PHE A 180 -12.91 -17.07 -11.71
N ALA A 181 -12.96 -18.39 -11.55
CA ALA A 181 -14.11 -19.16 -11.06
C ALA A 181 -14.35 -19.04 -9.55
N ASP A 182 -13.37 -18.55 -8.78
CA ASP A 182 -13.53 -18.36 -7.33
C ASP A 182 -14.16 -17.00 -6.97
N LEU A 183 -14.28 -16.11 -7.97
CA LEU A 183 -14.77 -14.74 -7.80
C LEU A 183 -16.13 -14.49 -8.47
N TYR A 184 -16.56 -15.38 -9.37
CA TYR A 184 -17.79 -15.35 -10.17
C TYR A 184 -18.23 -16.76 -10.51
#